data_AF-A0A953WMZ8-F1
#
_entry.id   AF-A0A953WMZ8-F1
#
_cell.length_a   1.000
_cell.length_b   1.000
_cell.length_c   1.000
_cell.angle_alpha   90.00
_cell.angle_beta   90.00
_cell.angle_gamma   90.00
#
_symmetry.space_group_name_H-M   'P 1'
#
loop_
_entity.id
_entity.type
_entity.pdbx_description
1 polymer ?
#
loop_
_entity_poly.entity_id
_entity_poly.type
_entity_poly.pdbx_seq_one_letter_code
_entity_poly.pdbx_strand_id
1 'polypeptide(L)'
;MGTIIAASLFTSIAIVAAWFIRPRFADSPATMRACLFWLISSPLLFLIYPLMGELLLCAILLIALTPKDMDARAAFYILALFAIPSPVQAPVPFPGINYLVVLNFPMIACFALLAPTLAFPRMPVAARYAPVTGVLIILLTLLVAAQEFRAENLTNGLRFALDDFILYALPFMAILRLSQERAATENVISAFLTLGLIMACLAFISEAVDWNFYTFITERHGMAALADFRQGILRVSATVIPILVGFVATLGFIAVDYYRDEKKGSMVMAWFYRAILA
;
A
#
# COMPACT_ATOMS: atom_id res chain seq x y z
N MET A 1 -6.79 -5.24 -27.71
CA MET A 1 -8.01 -4.62 -27.13
C MET A 1 -8.72 -5.55 -26.15
N GLY A 2 -8.82 -6.86 -26.38
CA GLY A 2 -9.50 -7.79 -25.46
C GLY A 2 -8.98 -7.78 -24.02
N THR A 3 -7.66 -7.73 -23.80
CA THR A 3 -7.06 -7.70 -22.46
C THR A 3 -7.39 -6.44 -21.67
N ILE A 4 -7.45 -5.28 -22.33
CA ILE A 4 -7.81 -3.99 -21.70
C ILE A 4 -9.25 -4.02 -21.22
N ILE A 5 -10.16 -4.51 -22.07
CA ILE A 5 -11.59 -4.60 -21.77
C ILE A 5 -11.81 -5.58 -20.63
N ALA A 6 -11.19 -6.76 -20.69
CA ALA A 6 -11.26 -7.78 -19.64
C ALA A 6 -10.76 -7.22 -18.30
N ALA A 7 -9.58 -6.58 -18.29
CA ALA A 7 -9.02 -6.01 -17.07
C ALA A 7 -9.92 -4.94 -16.45
N SER A 8 -10.37 -3.99 -17.25
CA SER A 8 -11.23 -2.91 -16.79
C SER A 8 -12.56 -3.46 -16.26
N LEU A 9 -13.14 -4.45 -16.94
CA LEU A 9 -14.40 -5.08 -16.57
C LEU A 9 -14.25 -5.86 -15.26
N PHE A 10 -13.26 -6.72 -15.15
CA PHE A 10 -13.05 -7.56 -13.97
C PHE A 10 -12.67 -6.73 -12.74
N THR A 11 -11.84 -5.70 -12.89
CA THR A 11 -11.58 -4.73 -11.82
C THR A 11 -12.86 -4.04 -11.38
N SER A 12 -13.68 -3.60 -12.34
CA SER A 12 -14.94 -2.93 -12.03
C SER A 12 -15.89 -3.85 -11.27
N ILE A 13 -16.02 -5.11 -11.70
CA ILE A 13 -16.84 -6.12 -11.01
C ILE A 13 -16.30 -6.36 -9.59
N ALA A 14 -14.99 -6.53 -9.43
CA ALA A 14 -14.38 -6.75 -8.11
C ALA A 14 -14.63 -5.59 -7.15
N ILE A 15 -14.45 -4.35 -7.62
CA ILE A 15 -14.65 -3.15 -6.82
C ILE A 15 -16.13 -2.98 -6.46
N VAL A 16 -17.03 -3.20 -7.41
CA VAL A 16 -18.48 -3.12 -7.16
C VAL A 16 -18.92 -4.20 -6.18
N ALA A 17 -18.44 -5.44 -6.32
CA ALA A 17 -18.72 -6.52 -5.37
C ALA A 17 -18.20 -6.18 -3.97
N ALA A 18 -16.93 -5.75 -3.84
CA ALA A 18 -16.37 -5.30 -2.57
C ALA A 18 -17.15 -4.12 -1.99
N TRP A 19 -17.62 -3.20 -2.84
CA TRP A 19 -18.45 -2.08 -2.43
C TRP A 19 -19.77 -2.54 -1.81
N PHE A 20 -20.44 -3.55 -2.35
CA PHE A 20 -21.69 -4.04 -1.78
C PHE A 20 -21.51 -4.94 -0.55
N ILE A 21 -20.40 -5.65 -0.44
CA ILE A 21 -20.12 -6.59 0.66
C ILE A 21 -19.52 -5.89 1.88
N ARG A 22 -18.91 -4.71 1.72
CA ARG A 22 -18.24 -4.03 2.83
C ARG A 22 -19.20 -3.76 4.00
N PRO A 23 -18.71 -3.79 5.24
CA PRO A 23 -19.53 -3.44 6.39
C PRO A 23 -19.88 -1.94 6.37
N ARG A 24 -21.08 -1.57 6.85
CA ARG A 24 -21.56 -0.17 6.84
C ARG A 24 -20.70 0.79 7.66
N PHE A 25 -20.05 0.33 8.71
CA PHE A 25 -19.10 1.17 9.46
C PHE A 25 -17.87 1.55 8.64
N ALA A 26 -17.66 0.93 7.48
CA ALA A 26 -16.61 1.26 6.54
C ALA A 26 -16.99 2.34 5.51
N ASP A 27 -18.19 2.92 5.63
CA ASP A 27 -18.64 4.01 4.77
C ASP A 27 -17.90 5.31 5.11
N SER A 28 -16.84 5.57 4.34
CA SER A 28 -16.11 6.83 4.39
C SER A 28 -16.06 7.49 3.00
N PRO A 29 -15.98 8.82 2.91
CA PRO A 29 -15.75 9.49 1.63
C PRO A 29 -14.41 9.09 1.00
N ALA A 30 -13.41 8.68 1.80
CA ALA A 30 -12.15 8.14 1.30
C ALA A 30 -12.37 6.83 0.53
N THR A 31 -13.27 5.96 1.01
CA THR A 31 -13.60 4.68 0.38
C THR A 31 -14.12 4.87 -1.04
N MET A 32 -15.12 5.75 -1.21
CA MET A 32 -15.67 6.05 -2.54
C MET A 32 -14.61 6.59 -3.50
N ARG A 33 -13.80 7.55 -3.03
CA ARG A 33 -12.74 8.15 -3.85
C ARG A 33 -11.66 7.15 -4.22
N ALA A 34 -11.32 6.23 -3.34
CA ALA A 34 -10.38 5.16 -3.64
C ALA A 34 -10.97 4.19 -4.66
N CYS A 35 -12.23 3.78 -4.53
CA CYS A 35 -12.90 2.96 -5.56
C CYS A 35 -12.89 3.66 -6.93
N LEU A 36 -13.18 4.97 -6.98
CA LEU A 36 -13.04 5.74 -8.22
C LEU A 36 -11.60 5.77 -8.74
N PHE A 37 -10.61 5.94 -7.86
CA PHE A 37 -9.20 5.88 -8.24
C PHE A 37 -8.87 4.54 -8.90
N TRP A 38 -9.25 3.42 -8.30
CA TRP A 38 -9.05 2.08 -8.86
C TRP A 38 -9.76 1.88 -10.21
N LEU A 39 -11.01 2.34 -10.34
CA LEU A 39 -11.79 2.23 -11.57
C LEU A 39 -11.17 3.03 -12.73
N ILE A 40 -10.55 4.17 -12.42
CA ILE A 40 -9.90 5.03 -13.42
C ILE A 40 -8.48 4.56 -13.70
N SER A 41 -7.71 4.21 -12.67
CA SER A 41 -6.30 3.83 -12.81
C SER A 41 -6.16 2.49 -13.55
N SER A 42 -6.99 1.50 -13.24
CA SER A 42 -6.94 0.18 -13.88
C SER A 42 -6.93 0.23 -15.41
N PRO A 43 -7.88 0.87 -16.12
CA PRO A 43 -7.83 0.97 -17.58
C PRO A 43 -6.62 1.79 -18.07
N LEU A 44 -6.21 2.82 -17.33
CA LEU A 44 -5.09 3.68 -17.71
C LEU A 44 -3.76 2.92 -17.76
N LEU A 45 -3.55 1.95 -16.86
CA LEU A 45 -2.37 1.05 -16.88
C LEU A 45 -2.18 0.37 -18.24
N PHE A 46 -3.29 0.05 -18.92
CA PHE A 46 -3.23 -0.63 -20.20
C PHE A 46 -3.13 0.33 -21.38
N LEU A 47 -3.58 1.58 -21.23
CA LEU A 47 -3.62 2.56 -22.31
C LEU A 47 -2.32 3.35 -22.46
N ILE A 48 -1.60 3.59 -21.36
CA ILE A 48 -0.37 4.41 -21.36
C ILE A 48 0.84 3.51 -21.61
N TYR A 49 1.79 3.98 -22.41
CA TYR A 49 2.97 3.20 -22.80
C TYR A 49 4.24 3.53 -22.00
N PRO A 50 4.60 4.80 -21.75
CA PRO A 50 5.77 5.08 -20.91
C PRO A 50 5.44 4.91 -19.42
N LEU A 51 6.21 4.06 -18.71
CA LEU A 51 6.07 3.84 -17.26
C LEU A 51 6.05 5.14 -16.46
N MET A 52 6.92 6.09 -16.82
CA MET A 52 6.94 7.41 -16.18
C MET A 52 5.62 8.18 -16.40
N GLY A 53 5.03 8.10 -17.60
CA GLY A 53 3.77 8.77 -17.88
C GLY A 53 2.61 8.18 -17.09
N GLU A 54 2.61 6.85 -16.90
CA GLU A 54 1.63 6.15 -16.08
C GLU A 54 1.74 6.55 -14.60
N LEU A 55 2.97 6.56 -14.07
CA LEU A 55 3.25 6.99 -12.70
C LEU A 55 2.85 8.45 -12.45
N LEU A 56 3.17 9.36 -13.39
CA LEU A 56 2.79 10.78 -13.31
C LEU A 56 1.27 10.95 -13.35
N LEU A 57 0.57 10.23 -14.22
CA LEU A 57 -0.88 10.30 -14.27
C LEU A 57 -1.53 9.75 -13.00
N CYS A 58 -1.01 8.64 -12.47
CA CYS A 58 -1.45 8.11 -11.19
C CYS A 58 -1.21 9.11 -10.06
N ALA A 59 -0.07 9.83 -10.05
CA ALA A 59 0.20 10.89 -9.09
C ALA A 59 -0.85 12.01 -9.18
N ILE A 60 -1.18 12.48 -10.39
CA ILE A 60 -2.20 13.51 -10.64
C ILE A 60 -3.56 13.03 -10.14
N LEU A 61 -3.95 11.79 -10.46
CA LEU A 61 -5.21 11.21 -10.01
C LEU A 61 -5.29 11.08 -8.49
N LEU A 62 -4.21 10.64 -7.84
CA LEU A 62 -4.12 10.56 -6.38
C LEU A 62 -4.37 11.94 -5.77
N ILE A 63 -3.65 12.97 -6.24
CA ILE A 63 -3.80 14.35 -5.74
C ILE A 63 -5.22 14.86 -5.97
N ALA A 64 -5.78 14.66 -7.17
CA ALA A 64 -7.12 15.12 -7.53
C ALA A 64 -8.22 14.46 -6.67
N LEU A 65 -8.07 13.18 -6.37
CA LEU A 65 -9.02 12.39 -5.59
C LEU A 65 -8.71 12.39 -4.08
N THR A 66 -7.67 13.09 -3.62
CA THR A 66 -7.30 13.12 -2.21
C THR A 66 -8.42 13.74 -1.36
N PRO A 67 -8.85 13.09 -0.26
CA PRO A 67 -9.75 13.71 0.71
C PRO A 67 -9.21 15.05 1.23
N LYS A 68 -10.09 16.06 1.30
CA LYS A 68 -9.71 17.37 1.88
C LYS A 68 -9.40 17.24 3.37
N ASP A 69 -10.20 16.42 4.06
CA ASP A 69 -9.97 16.07 5.46
C ASP A 69 -8.68 15.27 5.62
N MET A 70 -7.84 15.68 6.57
CA MET A 70 -6.52 15.09 6.80
C MET A 70 -6.62 13.65 7.31
N ASP A 71 -7.60 13.37 8.16
CA ASP A 71 -7.71 12.08 8.84
C ASP A 71 -8.16 10.99 7.84
N ALA A 72 -9.01 11.37 6.88
CA ALA A 72 -9.41 10.54 5.75
C ALA A 72 -8.27 10.26 4.74
N ARG A 73 -7.16 11.02 4.75
CA ARG A 73 -6.03 10.80 3.81
C ARG A 73 -5.27 9.52 4.10
N ALA A 74 -5.11 9.14 5.38
CA ALA A 74 -4.46 7.88 5.74
C ALA A 74 -5.25 6.69 5.18
N ALA A 75 -6.56 6.67 5.42
CA ALA A 75 -7.48 5.67 4.87
C ALA A 75 -7.45 5.62 3.33
N PHE A 76 -7.45 6.78 2.66
CA PHE A 76 -7.35 6.85 1.20
C PHE A 76 -6.00 6.32 0.69
N TYR A 77 -4.87 6.68 1.33
CA TYR A 77 -3.54 6.18 0.98
C TYR A 77 -3.51 4.66 1.02
N ILE A 78 -3.99 4.05 2.11
CA ILE A 78 -4.04 2.59 2.29
C ILE A 78 -4.81 1.92 1.15
N LEU A 79 -6.01 2.43 0.87
CA LEU A 79 -6.86 1.86 -0.17
C LEU A 79 -6.25 2.01 -1.56
N ALA A 80 -5.61 3.15 -1.84
CA ALA A 80 -5.04 3.45 -3.15
C ALA A 80 -3.72 2.72 -3.40
N LEU A 81 -2.95 2.40 -2.34
CA LEU A 81 -1.59 1.87 -2.40
C LEU A 81 -1.43 0.62 -3.28
N PHE A 82 -2.48 -0.20 -3.37
CA PHE A 82 -2.45 -1.48 -4.08
C PHE A 82 -3.17 -1.47 -5.43
N ALA A 83 -3.66 -0.31 -5.87
CA ALA A 83 -4.33 -0.20 -7.15
C ALA A 83 -3.37 -0.40 -8.34
N ILE A 84 -2.09 -0.10 -8.13
CA ILE A 84 -1.02 -0.19 -9.13
C ILE A 84 0.03 -1.16 -8.59
N PRO A 85 0.50 -2.13 -9.40
CA PRO A 85 1.42 -3.14 -8.93
C PRO A 85 2.84 -2.57 -8.78
N SER A 86 3.60 -3.10 -7.82
CA SER A 86 4.96 -2.64 -7.52
C SER A 86 5.98 -2.71 -8.68
N PRO A 87 5.87 -3.59 -9.70
CA PRO A 87 6.79 -3.57 -10.83
C PRO A 87 6.66 -2.31 -11.68
N VAL A 88 5.55 -1.57 -11.60
CA VAL A 88 5.43 -0.27 -12.26
C VAL A 88 6.32 0.71 -11.52
N GLN A 89 7.54 0.84 -12.02
CA GLN A 89 8.57 1.68 -11.46
C GLN A 89 9.45 2.29 -12.56
N ALA A 90 9.93 3.50 -12.34
CA ALA A 90 10.79 4.21 -13.28
C ALA A 90 12.01 4.78 -12.54
N PRO A 91 13.25 4.47 -12.99
CA PRO A 91 14.43 5.09 -12.43
C PRO A 91 14.43 6.59 -12.75
N VAL A 92 14.73 7.42 -11.75
CA VAL A 92 14.89 8.85 -11.96
C VAL A 92 16.34 9.12 -12.36
N PRO A 93 16.60 9.62 -13.58
CA PRO A 93 17.97 9.88 -14.02
C PRO A 93 18.58 10.97 -13.15
N PHE A 94 19.83 10.76 -12.72
CA PHE A 94 20.57 11.74 -11.92
C PHE A 94 21.91 12.08 -12.60
N PRO A 95 22.36 13.34 -12.61
CA PRO A 95 23.66 13.65 -13.20
C PRO A 95 24.81 12.98 -12.43
N GLY A 96 25.67 12.21 -13.11
CA GLY A 96 26.89 11.61 -12.55
C GLY A 96 26.73 10.24 -11.87
N ILE A 97 25.51 9.74 -11.68
CA ILE A 97 25.20 8.36 -11.25
C ILE A 97 23.99 7.85 -12.07
N ASN A 98 23.84 6.54 -12.27
CA ASN A 98 22.76 6.03 -13.13
C ASN A 98 21.36 6.52 -12.67
N TYR A 99 21.03 6.27 -11.40
CA TYR A 99 19.84 6.79 -10.73
C TYR A 99 20.06 6.79 -9.21
N LEU A 100 19.52 7.77 -8.48
CA LEU A 100 19.57 7.76 -7.01
C LEU A 100 18.36 7.04 -6.41
N VAL A 101 17.19 7.18 -7.05
CA VAL A 101 15.90 6.69 -6.56
C VAL A 101 15.17 6.02 -7.72
N VAL A 102 14.50 4.92 -7.44
CA VAL A 102 13.58 4.27 -8.37
C VAL A 102 12.17 4.63 -7.94
N LEU A 103 11.51 5.53 -8.68
CA LEU A 103 10.13 5.90 -8.35
C LEU A 103 9.22 4.74 -8.69
N ASN A 104 8.67 4.12 -7.66
CA ASN A 104 7.56 3.19 -7.78
C ASN A 104 6.25 3.88 -7.35
N PHE A 105 5.12 3.25 -7.68
CA PHE A 105 3.82 3.80 -7.30
C PHE A 105 3.65 4.01 -5.77
N PRO A 106 4.05 3.06 -4.90
CA PRO A 106 4.01 3.28 -3.45
C PRO A 106 4.73 4.54 -2.96
N MET A 107 5.92 4.85 -3.49
CA MET A 107 6.68 6.07 -3.17
C MET A 107 5.94 7.32 -3.64
N ILE A 108 5.37 7.28 -4.85
CA ILE A 108 4.57 8.39 -5.37
C ILE A 108 3.34 8.63 -4.51
N ALA A 109 2.63 7.58 -4.11
CA ALA A 109 1.49 7.70 -3.21
C ALA A 109 1.91 8.27 -1.85
N CYS A 110 3.07 7.84 -1.34
CA CYS A 110 3.66 8.34 -0.11
C CYS A 110 3.98 9.84 -0.21
N PHE A 111 4.67 10.27 -1.27
CA PHE A 111 5.02 11.67 -1.49
C PHE A 111 3.82 12.56 -1.81
N ALA A 112 2.85 12.07 -2.57
CA ALA A 112 1.67 12.83 -2.96
C ALA A 112 0.70 13.02 -1.78
N LEU A 113 0.51 11.98 -0.97
CA LEU A 113 -0.53 11.96 0.06
C LEU A 113 0.01 12.25 1.47
N LEU A 114 1.11 11.61 1.83
CA LEU A 114 1.60 11.56 3.22
C LEU A 114 2.69 12.58 3.50
N ALA A 115 3.66 12.78 2.61
CA ALA A 115 4.73 13.76 2.82
C ALA A 115 4.22 15.19 3.13
N PRO A 116 3.17 15.72 2.47
CA PRO A 116 2.64 17.05 2.80
C PRO A 116 2.10 17.12 4.22
N THR A 117 1.63 16.01 4.78
CA THR A 117 1.09 15.97 6.15
C THR A 117 2.19 16.06 7.20
N LEU A 118 3.43 15.69 6.87
CA LEU A 118 4.57 15.81 7.77
C LEU A 118 5.07 17.25 7.95
N ALA A 119 4.83 18.11 6.95
CA ALA A 119 5.21 19.52 6.98
C ALA A 119 4.34 20.35 7.95
N PHE A 120 3.11 19.91 8.24
CA PHE A 120 2.24 20.60 9.18
C PHE A 120 2.45 20.07 10.60
N PRO A 121 2.86 20.94 11.55
CA PRO A 121 3.11 20.53 12.93
C PRO A 121 1.77 20.27 13.64
N ARG A 122 1.29 19.02 13.61
CA ARG A 122 0.35 18.49 14.59
C ARG A 122 1.16 17.75 15.65
N MET A 123 1.06 18.18 16.92
CA MET A 123 1.64 17.39 18.01
C MET A 123 0.92 16.05 18.10
N PRO A 124 1.61 14.91 17.95
CA PRO A 124 0.97 13.61 17.97
C PRO A 124 0.62 13.22 19.41
N VAL A 125 -0.65 13.30 19.79
CA VAL A 125 -1.14 12.65 21.02
C VAL A 125 -0.91 11.12 20.92
N ALA A 126 -1.00 10.58 19.70
CA ALA A 126 -0.80 9.16 19.39
C ALA A 126 0.65 8.65 19.52
N ALA A 127 1.67 9.52 19.45
CA ALA A 127 3.06 9.11 19.67
C ALA A 127 3.30 8.56 21.09
N ARG A 128 2.39 8.86 22.01
CA ARG A 128 2.38 8.29 23.36
C ARG A 128 2.02 6.80 23.38
N TYR A 129 1.26 6.31 22.40
CA TYR A 129 0.70 4.95 22.40
C TYR A 129 1.51 3.92 21.60
N ALA A 130 2.39 4.34 20.68
CA ALA A 130 3.17 3.42 19.86
C ALA A 130 4.71 3.65 19.85
N PRO A 131 5.37 4.04 20.97
CA PRO A 131 6.81 4.28 20.96
C PRO A 131 7.59 3.00 20.61
N VAL A 132 7.16 1.85 21.13
CA VAL A 132 7.80 0.56 20.87
C VAL A 132 7.67 0.17 19.41
N THR A 133 6.47 0.27 18.83
CA THR A 133 6.22 -0.09 17.43
C THR A 133 7.01 0.80 16.49
N GLY A 134 7.11 2.10 16.78
CA GLY A 134 7.93 3.02 16.00
C GLY A 134 9.42 2.70 16.07
N VAL A 135 9.93 2.39 17.25
CA VAL A 135 11.32 1.93 17.41
C VAL A 135 11.55 0.63 16.64
N LEU A 136 10.63 -0.34 16.71
CA LEU A 136 10.75 -1.60 15.98
C LEU A 136 10.77 -1.40 14.46
N ILE A 137 9.93 -0.53 13.91
CA ILE A 137 9.92 -0.23 12.48
C ILE A 137 11.21 0.46 12.05
N ILE A 138 11.69 1.45 12.82
CA ILE A 138 12.96 2.11 12.55
C ILE A 138 14.11 1.11 12.61
N LEU A 139 14.15 0.25 13.63
CA LEU A 139 15.17 -0.80 13.76
C LEU A 139 15.09 -1.81 12.62
N LEU A 140 13.89 -2.19 12.19
CA LEU A 140 13.68 -3.06 11.03
C LEU A 140 14.23 -2.41 9.76
N THR A 141 13.87 -1.15 9.48
CA THR A 141 14.38 -0.39 8.33
C THR A 141 15.91 -0.30 8.37
N LEU A 142 16.51 -0.02 9.54
CA LEU A 142 17.96 0.02 9.70
C LEU A 142 18.62 -1.35 9.51
N LEU A 143 17.99 -2.41 10.00
CA LEU A 143 18.47 -3.78 9.86
C LEU A 143 18.47 -4.22 8.39
N VAL A 144 17.37 -3.97 7.66
CA VAL A 144 17.26 -4.28 6.23
C VAL A 144 18.29 -3.47 5.44
N ALA A 145 18.39 -2.17 5.68
CA ALA A 145 19.42 -1.33 5.08
C ALA A 145 20.83 -1.87 5.34
N ALA A 146 21.17 -2.26 6.57
CA ALA A 146 22.47 -2.81 6.91
C ALA A 146 22.79 -4.14 6.21
N GLN A 147 21.78 -4.98 5.98
CA GLN A 147 21.94 -6.20 5.18
C GLN A 147 22.23 -5.89 3.71
N GLU A 148 21.54 -4.90 3.13
CA GLU A 148 21.78 -4.47 1.75
C GLU A 148 23.16 -3.83 1.56
N PHE A 149 23.62 -3.00 2.52
CA PHE A 149 25.00 -2.46 2.50
C PHE A 149 26.08 -3.54 2.54
N ARG A 150 25.78 -4.71 3.13
CA ARG A 150 26.70 -5.84 3.16
C ARG A 150 26.72 -6.59 1.83
N ALA A 151 25.58 -6.66 1.15
CA ALA A 151 25.43 -7.41 -0.09
C ALA A 151 25.90 -6.62 -1.33
N GLU A 152 25.73 -5.31 -1.31
CA GLU A 152 25.94 -4.44 -2.48
C GLU A 152 26.95 -3.29 -2.25
N ASN A 153 27.22 -2.51 -3.30
CA ASN A 153 28.04 -1.30 -3.22
C ASN A 153 27.37 -0.21 -2.37
N LEU A 154 28.18 0.68 -1.77
CA LEU A 154 27.72 1.79 -0.94
C LEU A 154 26.58 2.60 -1.58
N THR A 155 26.67 2.90 -2.88
CA THR A 155 25.64 3.66 -3.61
C THR A 155 24.30 2.93 -3.69
N ASN A 156 24.33 1.60 -3.89
CA ASN A 156 23.10 0.81 -3.94
C ASN A 156 22.53 0.61 -2.52
N GLY A 157 23.37 0.36 -1.51
CA GLY A 157 22.92 0.28 -0.13
C GLY A 157 22.25 1.59 0.35
N LEU A 158 22.80 2.75 -0.01
CA LEU A 158 22.17 4.06 0.26
C LEU A 158 20.83 4.23 -0.45
N ARG A 159 20.73 3.77 -1.71
CA ARG A 159 19.47 3.77 -2.48
C ARG A 159 18.41 2.92 -1.77
N PHE A 160 18.72 1.66 -1.46
CA PHE A 160 17.81 0.76 -0.77
C PHE A 160 17.37 1.30 0.60
N ALA A 161 18.31 1.85 1.38
CA ALA A 161 17.99 2.45 2.68
C ALA A 161 17.02 3.64 2.55
N LEU A 162 17.21 4.48 1.53
CA LEU A 162 16.31 5.60 1.25
C LEU A 162 14.94 5.09 0.79
N ASP A 163 14.92 4.09 -0.08
CA ASP A 163 13.69 3.49 -0.60
C ASP A 163 12.87 2.86 0.54
N ASP A 164 13.49 2.07 1.41
CA ASP A 164 12.84 1.47 2.58
C ASP A 164 12.36 2.52 3.59
N PHE A 165 13.13 3.59 3.79
CA PHE A 165 12.70 4.69 4.63
C PHE A 165 11.41 5.34 4.09
N ILE A 166 11.33 5.57 2.78
CA ILE A 166 10.14 6.14 2.12
C ILE A 166 8.96 5.17 2.13
N LEU A 167 9.20 3.87 2.03
CA LEU A 167 8.15 2.85 1.94
C LEU A 167 7.61 2.40 3.30
N TYR A 168 8.43 2.38 4.35
CA TYR A 168 8.03 1.87 5.66
C TYR A 168 7.99 2.96 6.74
N ALA A 169 9.09 3.68 6.93
CA ALA A 169 9.21 4.64 8.02
C ALA A 169 8.32 5.87 7.79
N LEU A 170 8.32 6.44 6.58
CA LEU A 170 7.54 7.64 6.26
C LEU A 170 6.03 7.40 6.39
N PRO A 171 5.43 6.34 5.81
CA PRO A 171 4.01 6.08 5.95
C PRO A 171 3.62 5.80 7.39
N PHE A 172 4.44 5.07 8.13
CA PHE A 172 4.21 4.82 9.55
C PHE A 172 4.16 6.13 10.36
N MET A 173 5.15 7.00 10.19
CA MET A 173 5.17 8.31 10.87
C MET A 173 3.97 9.18 10.49
N ALA A 174 3.58 9.19 9.21
CA ALA A 174 2.43 9.96 8.74
C ALA A 174 1.11 9.39 9.29
N ILE A 175 0.90 8.07 9.22
CA ILE A 175 -0.32 7.40 9.72
C ILE A 175 -0.46 7.62 11.22
N LEU A 176 0.62 7.51 12.01
CA LEU A 176 0.59 7.83 13.43
C LEU A 176 0.18 9.28 13.71
N ARG A 177 0.63 10.23 12.88
CA ARG A 177 0.25 11.64 13.04
C ARG A 177 -1.19 11.93 12.63
N LEU A 178 -1.73 11.19 11.66
CA LEU A 178 -3.09 11.36 11.15
C LEU A 178 -4.14 10.60 11.97
N SER A 179 -3.76 9.49 12.62
CA SER A 179 -4.68 8.61 13.35
C SER A 179 -4.73 8.95 14.84
N GLN A 180 -5.04 10.20 15.19
CA GLN A 180 -5.06 10.65 16.59
C GLN A 180 -6.40 10.39 17.27
N GLU A 181 -7.48 10.44 16.50
CA GLU A 181 -8.84 10.25 16.99
C GLU A 181 -9.30 8.82 16.76
N ARG A 182 -10.18 8.32 17.64
CA ARG A 182 -10.82 7.00 17.49
C ARG A 182 -11.46 6.84 16.12
N ALA A 183 -12.17 7.88 15.66
CA ALA A 183 -12.79 7.88 14.34
C ALA A 183 -11.77 7.75 13.19
N ALA A 184 -10.60 8.39 13.31
CA ALA A 184 -9.53 8.26 12.33
C ALA A 184 -8.93 6.84 12.32
N THR A 185 -8.73 6.24 13.49
CA THR A 185 -8.27 4.83 13.59
C THR A 185 -9.30 3.86 13.01
N GLU A 186 -10.58 4.04 13.33
CA GLU A 186 -11.68 3.23 12.77
C GLU A 186 -11.73 3.36 11.24
N ASN A 187 -11.55 4.56 10.69
CA ASN A 187 -11.46 4.80 9.24
C ASN A 187 -10.28 4.07 8.59
N VAL A 188 -9.12 4.06 9.24
CA VAL A 188 -7.93 3.33 8.77
C VAL A 188 -8.18 1.82 8.78
N ILE A 189 -8.74 1.27 9.87
CA ILE A 189 -9.07 -0.16 9.96
C ILE A 189 -10.11 -0.54 8.89
N SER A 190 -11.14 0.28 8.71
CA SER A 190 -12.14 0.16 7.66
C SER A 190 -11.52 0.13 6.26
N ALA A 191 -10.57 1.02 5.98
CA ALA A 191 -9.84 1.06 4.72
C ALA A 191 -9.09 -0.25 4.46
N PHE A 192 -8.47 -0.84 5.48
CA PHE A 192 -7.82 -2.14 5.36
C PHE A 192 -8.80 -3.28 5.09
N LEU A 193 -9.92 -3.33 5.80
CA LEU A 193 -10.96 -4.33 5.55
C LEU A 193 -11.49 -4.23 4.12
N THR A 194 -11.78 -3.01 3.66
CA THR A 194 -12.28 -2.77 2.31
C THR A 194 -11.22 -3.13 1.26
N LEU A 195 -9.97 -2.76 1.48
CA LEU A 195 -8.85 -3.16 0.62
C LEU A 195 -8.75 -4.68 0.54
N GLY A 196 -8.80 -5.38 1.67
CA GLY A 196 -8.81 -6.85 1.73
C GLY A 196 -9.95 -7.46 0.92
N LEU A 197 -11.15 -6.87 0.99
CA LEU A 197 -12.30 -7.30 0.17
C LEU A 197 -12.07 -7.08 -1.33
N ILE A 198 -11.51 -5.92 -1.73
CA ILE A 198 -11.17 -5.64 -3.13
C ILE A 198 -10.17 -6.68 -3.64
N MET A 199 -9.09 -6.90 -2.89
CA MET A 199 -8.05 -7.87 -3.24
C MET A 199 -8.58 -9.30 -3.28
N ALA A 200 -9.46 -9.68 -2.36
CA ALA A 200 -10.09 -11.00 -2.34
C ALA A 200 -11.02 -11.20 -3.55
N CYS A 201 -11.83 -10.20 -3.90
CA CYS A 201 -12.69 -10.27 -5.08
C CYS A 201 -11.87 -10.35 -6.38
N LEU A 202 -10.79 -9.56 -6.47
CA LEU A 202 -9.86 -9.64 -7.60
C LEU A 202 -9.21 -11.03 -7.71
N ALA A 203 -8.72 -11.57 -6.61
CA ALA A 203 -8.13 -12.91 -6.58
C ALA A 203 -9.14 -13.98 -6.99
N PHE A 204 -10.37 -13.92 -6.46
CA PHE A 204 -11.43 -14.86 -6.81
C PHE A 204 -11.80 -14.82 -8.30
N ILE A 205 -11.97 -13.62 -8.87
CA ILE A 205 -12.27 -13.47 -10.31
C ILE A 205 -11.08 -13.93 -11.17
N SER A 206 -9.87 -13.58 -10.76
CA SER A 206 -8.64 -13.94 -11.46
C SER A 206 -8.43 -15.46 -11.50
N GLU A 207 -8.72 -16.16 -10.40
CA GLU A 207 -8.73 -17.63 -10.33
C GLU A 207 -9.86 -18.23 -11.17
N ALA A 208 -11.09 -17.71 -11.03
CA ALA A 208 -12.26 -18.28 -11.71
C ALA A 208 -12.19 -18.19 -13.24
N VAL A 209 -11.40 -17.26 -13.78
CA VAL A 209 -11.26 -17.02 -15.23
C VAL A 209 -9.86 -17.42 -15.74
N ASP A 210 -9.01 -18.01 -14.89
CA ASP A 210 -7.61 -18.34 -15.19
C ASP A 210 -6.83 -17.17 -15.82
N TRP A 211 -7.10 -15.95 -15.34
CA TRP A 211 -6.56 -14.74 -15.93
C TRP A 211 -5.75 -13.95 -14.90
N ASN A 212 -4.42 -13.89 -15.11
CA ASN A 212 -3.54 -13.13 -14.22
C ASN A 212 -3.62 -11.63 -14.56
N PHE A 213 -4.20 -10.86 -13.63
CA PHE A 213 -4.45 -9.44 -13.77
C PHE A 213 -3.20 -8.63 -14.16
N TYR A 214 -2.06 -8.92 -13.53
CA TYR A 214 -0.85 -8.11 -13.67
C TYR A 214 0.15 -8.66 -14.70
N THR A 215 0.02 -9.91 -15.14
CA THR A 215 0.97 -10.54 -16.07
C THR A 215 1.11 -9.75 -17.37
N PHE A 216 0.00 -9.29 -17.95
CA PHE A 216 0.06 -8.52 -19.19
C PHE A 216 0.86 -7.22 -19.04
N ILE A 217 0.72 -6.54 -17.89
CA ILE A 217 1.45 -5.31 -17.59
C ILE A 217 2.95 -5.63 -17.42
N THR A 218 3.29 -6.68 -16.66
CA THR A 218 4.68 -7.05 -16.43
C THR A 218 5.38 -7.51 -17.72
N GLU A 219 4.74 -8.36 -18.53
CA GLU A 219 5.29 -8.87 -19.78
C GLU A 219 5.51 -7.75 -20.80
N ARG A 220 4.57 -6.80 -20.89
CA ARG A 220 4.68 -5.63 -21.78
C ARG A 220 5.95 -4.81 -21.53
N HIS A 221 6.37 -4.73 -20.27
CA HIS A 221 7.56 -3.98 -19.87
C HIS A 221 8.81 -4.86 -19.74
N GLY A 222 8.76 -6.12 -20.19
CA GLY A 222 9.87 -7.06 -20.12
C GLY A 222 10.23 -7.47 -18.69
N MET A 223 9.31 -7.29 -17.73
CA MET A 223 9.50 -7.70 -16.35
C MET A 223 9.06 -9.16 -16.17
N ALA A 224 9.70 -9.86 -15.24
CA ALA A 224 9.34 -11.25 -14.93
C ALA A 224 7.85 -11.33 -14.58
N ALA A 225 7.14 -12.26 -15.22
CA ALA A 225 5.72 -12.46 -14.96
C ALA A 225 5.51 -12.82 -13.48
N LEU A 226 4.58 -12.14 -12.82
CA LEU A 226 4.17 -12.44 -11.44
C LEU A 226 3.32 -13.72 -11.32
N ALA A 227 3.15 -14.47 -12.41
CA ALA A 227 2.38 -15.71 -12.46
C ALA A 227 3.24 -16.89 -12.01
N ASP A 228 2.85 -17.53 -10.90
CA ASP A 228 3.37 -18.84 -10.49
C ASP A 228 2.33 -19.90 -10.86
N PHE A 229 2.62 -20.76 -11.85
CA PHE A 229 1.77 -21.90 -12.18
C PHE A 229 2.25 -23.13 -11.41
N ARG A 230 1.39 -23.73 -10.58
CA ARG A 230 1.68 -25.00 -9.91
C ARG A 230 0.60 -26.02 -10.20
N GLN A 231 1.01 -27.18 -10.72
CA GLN A 231 0.10 -28.28 -11.07
C GLN A 231 -1.01 -27.87 -12.07
N GLY A 232 -0.71 -26.92 -12.97
CA GLY A 232 -1.68 -26.41 -13.95
C GLY A 232 -2.67 -25.39 -13.39
N ILE A 233 -2.58 -25.03 -12.10
CA ILE A 233 -3.38 -24.00 -11.47
C ILE A 233 -2.57 -22.70 -11.42
N LEU A 234 -3.15 -21.60 -11.90
CA LEU A 234 -2.57 -20.28 -11.81
C LEU A 234 -2.63 -19.80 -10.35
N ARG A 235 -1.50 -19.69 -9.65
CA ARG A 235 -1.49 -19.03 -8.34
C ARG A 235 -1.46 -17.54 -8.58
N VAL A 236 -2.63 -16.93 -8.54
CA VAL A 236 -2.75 -15.48 -8.64
C VAL A 236 -2.07 -14.87 -7.42
N SER A 237 -0.91 -14.28 -7.67
CA SER A 237 -0.13 -13.49 -6.73
C SER A 237 -0.79 -12.15 -6.43
N ALA A 238 -2.09 -12.13 -6.14
CA ALA A 238 -2.82 -10.92 -5.76
C ALA A 238 -2.20 -10.30 -4.49
N THR A 239 -1.61 -11.12 -3.63
CA THR A 239 -0.99 -10.72 -2.36
C THR A 239 0.53 -10.55 -2.40
N VAL A 240 1.20 -10.67 -3.56
CA VAL A 240 2.69 -10.59 -3.65
C VAL A 240 3.19 -9.15 -3.64
N ILE A 241 2.60 -8.34 -2.78
CA ILE A 241 3.19 -7.09 -2.38
C ILE A 241 3.58 -7.32 -0.90
N PRO A 242 4.85 -7.66 -0.61
CA PRO A 242 5.35 -7.78 0.77
C PRO A 242 5.00 -6.56 1.63
N ILE A 243 4.88 -5.40 0.99
CA ILE A 243 4.40 -4.16 1.58
C ILE A 243 2.95 -4.31 2.11
N LEU A 244 2.04 -5.00 1.41
CA LEU A 244 0.68 -5.31 1.90
C LEU A 244 0.73 -6.12 3.19
N VAL A 245 1.53 -7.18 3.21
CA VAL A 245 1.69 -8.05 4.39
C VAL A 245 2.29 -7.25 5.55
N GLY A 246 3.33 -6.46 5.30
CA GLY A 246 3.94 -5.58 6.29
C GLY A 246 2.98 -4.53 6.84
N PHE A 247 2.16 -3.92 5.99
CA PHE A 247 1.11 -2.99 6.41
C PHE A 247 0.07 -3.72 7.26
N VAL A 248 -0.51 -4.82 6.75
CA VAL A 248 -1.52 -5.63 7.48
C VAL A 248 -1.00 -6.06 8.85
N ALA A 249 0.25 -6.53 8.95
CA ALA A 249 0.88 -6.87 10.21
C ALA A 249 1.03 -5.65 11.13
N THR A 250 1.49 -4.52 10.59
CA THR A 250 1.64 -3.26 11.35
C THR A 250 0.32 -2.80 11.94
N LEU A 251 -0.82 -2.94 11.24
CA LEU A 251 -2.10 -2.58 11.86
C LEU A 251 -2.68 -3.67 12.73
N GLY A 252 -2.37 -4.94 12.47
CA GLY A 252 -2.62 -5.99 13.44
C GLY A 252 -2.03 -5.58 14.79
N PHE A 253 -0.78 -5.10 14.79
CA PHE A 253 -0.12 -4.59 16.00
C PHE A 253 -0.76 -3.32 16.55
N ILE A 254 -1.10 -2.34 15.71
CA ILE A 254 -1.79 -1.10 16.16
C ILE A 254 -3.17 -1.43 16.75
N ALA A 255 -3.93 -2.33 16.14
CA ALA A 255 -5.25 -2.75 16.61
C ALA A 255 -5.15 -3.51 17.94
N VAL A 256 -4.16 -4.39 18.11
CA VAL A 256 -3.89 -5.06 19.39
C VAL A 256 -3.52 -4.05 20.48
N ASP A 257 -2.66 -3.08 20.17
CA ASP A 257 -2.27 -2.03 21.14
C ASP A 257 -3.45 -1.14 21.52
N TYR A 258 -4.29 -0.78 20.54
CA TYR A 258 -5.54 -0.06 20.78
C TYR A 258 -6.48 -0.83 21.72
N TYR A 259 -6.73 -2.12 21.44
CA TYR A 259 -7.57 -2.98 22.28
C TYR A 259 -7.01 -3.20 23.68
N ARG A 260 -5.68 -3.29 23.83
CA ARG A 260 -5.01 -3.42 25.13
C ARG A 260 -5.31 -2.22 26.01
N ASP A 261 -5.16 -1.02 25.46
CA ASP A 261 -5.32 0.22 26.20
C ASP A 261 -6.79 0.45 26.61
N GLU A 262 -7.76 0.06 25.77
CA GLU A 262 -9.19 0.16 26.08
C GLU A 262 -9.64 -0.86 27.15
N LYS A 263 -9.12 -2.10 27.12
CA LYS A 263 -9.53 -3.17 28.05
C LYS A 263 -8.67 -3.33 29.31
N LYS A 264 -7.65 -2.50 29.53
CA LYS A 264 -6.62 -2.72 30.58
C LYS A 264 -6.05 -4.16 30.54
N GLY A 265 -5.88 -4.71 29.34
CA GLY A 265 -5.37 -6.08 29.18
C GLY A 265 -3.94 -6.19 29.70
N SER A 266 -3.57 -7.34 30.31
CA SER A 266 -2.20 -7.54 30.80
C SER A 266 -1.20 -7.51 29.65
N MET A 267 0.02 -7.02 29.91
CA MET A 267 1.11 -6.97 28.93
C MET A 267 1.38 -8.33 28.27
N VAL A 268 1.21 -9.43 29.01
CA VAL A 268 1.39 -10.80 28.52
C VAL A 268 0.35 -11.15 27.46
N MET A 269 -0.90 -10.71 27.63
CA MET A 269 -1.97 -10.98 26.67
C MET A 269 -1.72 -10.25 25.35
N ALA A 270 -1.19 -9.02 25.39
CA ALA A 270 -0.81 -8.28 24.19
C ALA A 270 0.34 -8.95 23.44
N TRP A 271 1.36 -9.46 24.14
CA TRP A 271 2.43 -10.24 23.51
C TRP A 271 1.93 -11.55 22.89
N PHE A 272 0.98 -12.22 23.53
CA PHE A 272 0.35 -13.41 22.97
C PHE A 272 -0.41 -13.10 21.67
N TYR A 273 -1.21 -12.02 21.65
CA TYR A 273 -1.90 -11.59 20.43
C TYR A 273 -0.93 -11.15 19.32
N ARG A 274 0.18 -10.48 19.67
CA ARG A 274 1.25 -10.14 18.72
C ARG A 274 1.91 -11.39 18.15
N ALA A 275 2.15 -12.42 18.96
CA ALA A 275 2.74 -13.69 18.53
C ALA A 275 1.80 -14.52 17.65
N ILE A 276 0.48 -14.36 17.76
CA ILE A 276 -0.50 -14.99 16.84
C ILE A 276 -0.52 -14.28 15.47
N LEU A 277 -0.23 -12.98 15.44
CA LEU A 277 -0.28 -12.16 14.23
C LEU A 277 1.03 -12.15 13.42
N ALA A 278 2.14 -12.58 14.02
CA ALA A 278 3.47 -12.66 13.40
C ALA A 278 3.73 -14.06 12.84
#